data_AF-A0A956UH14-F1
#
_entry.id   AF-A0A956UH14-F1
#
_cell.length_a   1.000
_cell.length_b   1.000
_cell.length_c   1.000
_cell.angle_alpha   90.00
_cell.angle_beta   90.00
_cell.angle_gamma   90.00
#
_symmetry.space_group_name_H-M   'P 1'
#
loop_
_entity.id
_entity.type
_entity.pdbx_description
1 polymer ?
#
loop_
_entity_poly.entity_id
_entity_poly.type
_entity_poly.pdbx_seq_one_letter_code
_entity_poly.pdbx_strand_id
1 'polypeptide(L)' 'ETLKEVKRCTQKGITINTFMLDRNYYLKEFINQVARINKGRVFYTTPDKLGEYILVDYVASKRKRVAGR' A
#
# COMPACT_ATOMS: atom_id res chain seq x y z
N GLU A 1 -0.11 19.87 2.09
CA GLU A 1 0.59 19.56 0.82
C GLU A 1 0.51 18.10 0.39
N THR A 2 0.51 17.13 1.31
CA THR A 2 0.57 15.69 0.99
C THR A 2 -0.54 15.16 0.08
N LEU A 3 -1.81 15.46 0.34
CA LEU A 3 -2.92 14.99 -0.52
C LEU A 3 -2.86 15.55 -1.94
N LYS A 4 -2.27 16.74 -2.13
CA LYS A 4 -2.03 17.31 -3.46
C LYS A 4 -1.03 16.45 -4.23
N GLU A 5 0.06 16.03 -3.58
CA GLU A 5 1.04 15.13 -4.21
C GLU A 5 0.47 13.73 -4.46
N VAL A 6 -0.34 13.18 -3.56
CA VAL A 6 -1.07 11.93 -3.80
C VAL A 6 -1.92 12.05 -5.08
N LYS A 7 -2.63 13.17 -5.27
CA LYS A 7 -3.39 13.42 -6.49
C LYS A 7 -2.48 13.49 -7.73
N ARG A 8 -1.32 14.17 -7.66
CA ARG A 8 -0.37 14.22 -8.77
C ARG A 8 0.18 12.84 -9.13
N CYS A 9 0.58 12.03 -8.14
CA CYS A 9 1.03 10.66 -8.35
C CYS A 9 -0.07 9.82 -9.02
N THR A 10 -1.30 9.95 -8.55
CA THR A 10 -2.46 9.27 -9.14
C THR A 10 -2.67 9.66 -10.60
N GLN A 11 -2.59 10.95 -10.93
CA GLN A 11 -2.70 11.45 -12.30
C GLN A 11 -1.57 10.95 -13.21
N LYS A 12 -0.39 10.66 -12.64
CA LYS A 12 0.74 10.04 -13.33
C LYS A 12 0.67 8.50 -13.41
N GLY A 13 -0.43 7.90 -12.94
CA GLY A 13 -0.59 6.44 -12.93
C GLY A 13 0.24 5.71 -11.86
N ILE A 14 0.76 6.44 -10.86
CA ILE A 14 1.56 5.85 -9.78
C ILE A 14 0.61 5.37 -8.68
N THR A 15 0.57 4.06 -8.44
CA THR A 15 -0.20 3.45 -7.34
C THR A 15 0.59 3.47 -6.03
N ILE A 16 -0.07 3.88 -4.95
CA ILE A 16 0.45 3.99 -3.60
C ILE A 16 -0.22 2.91 -2.76
N ASN A 17 0.54 1.87 -2.41
CA ASN A 17 0.09 0.87 -1.43
C ASN A 17 0.69 1.21 -0.06
N THR A 18 -0.11 1.11 1.01
CA THR A 18 0.30 1.46 2.36
C THR A 18 0.16 0.27 3.30
N PHE A 19 1.21 -0.01 4.08
CA PHE A 19 1.15 -0.92 5.21
C PHE A 19 1.14 -0.10 6.49
N MET A 20 0.02 -0.12 7.19
CA MET A 20 -0.16 0.60 8.45
C MET A 20 0.03 -0.38 9.59
N LEU A 21 1.07 -0.13 10.42
CA LEU A 21 1.45 -0.96 11.57
C LEU A 21 0.90 -0.46 12.91
N ASP A 22 0.32 0.74 12.91
CA ASP A 22 -0.16 1.44 14.10
C ASP A 22 -1.70 1.42 14.15
N ARG A 23 -2.26 1.51 15.36
CA ARG A 23 -3.70 1.61 15.65
C ARG A 23 -4.19 3.05 15.78
N ASN A 24 -3.33 4.06 15.59
CA ASN A 24 -3.73 5.46 15.70
C ASN A 24 -4.89 5.81 14.73
N TYR A 25 -6.03 6.20 15.29
CA TYR A 25 -7.25 6.53 14.56
C TYR A 25 -7.06 7.70 13.58
N TYR A 26 -6.32 8.74 13.95
CA TYR A 26 -6.08 9.89 13.09
C TYR A 26 -5.28 9.52 11.84
N LEU A 27 -4.27 8.68 12.00
CA LEU A 27 -3.46 8.21 10.89
C LEU A 27 -4.27 7.30 9.97
N LYS A 28 -5.20 6.52 10.52
CA LYS A 28 -6.12 5.66 9.75
C LYS A 28 -7.01 6.50 8.85
N GLU A 29 -7.62 7.55 9.39
CA GLU A 29 -8.44 8.48 8.60
C GLU A 29 -7.64 9.18 7.50
N PHE A 30 -6.41 9.58 7.80
CA PHE A 30 -5.52 10.15 6.79
C PHE A 30 -5.20 9.17 5.66
N ILE A 31 -4.81 7.94 5.99
CA ILE A 31 -4.48 6.91 5.00
C ILE A 31 -5.73 6.50 4.20
N ASN A 32 -6.91 6.48 4.81
CA ASN A 32 -8.17 6.28 4.09
C ASN A 32 -8.39 7.36 3.01
N GLN A 33 -8.08 8.63 3.29
CA GLN A 33 -8.14 9.70 2.29
C GLN A 33 -7.12 9.50 1.17
N VAL A 34 -5.89 9.10 1.51
CA VAL A 34 -4.85 8.79 0.51
C VAL A 34 -5.31 7.66 -0.42
N ALA A 35 -5.84 6.58 0.14
CA ALA A 35 -6.33 5.43 -0.61
C ALA A 35 -7.54 5.78 -1.48
N ARG A 36 -8.45 6.63 -0.99
CA ARG A 36 -9.61 7.10 -1.76
C ARG A 36 -9.20 7.90 -3.00
N ILE A 37 -8.18 8.75 -2.88
CA ILE A 37 -7.67 9.54 -4.01
C ILE A 37 -6.89 8.65 -4.98
N ASN A 38 -5.96 7.84 -4.47
CA ASN A 38 -5.03 7.09 -5.31
C ASN A 38 -5.60 5.77 -5.85
N LYS A 39 -6.61 5.22 -5.20
CA LYS A 39 -7.19 3.89 -5.45
C LYS A 39 -6.19 2.74 -5.24
N GLY A 40 -5.15 2.98 -4.43
CA GLY A 40 -4.21 1.97 -3.99
C GLY A 40 -4.71 1.16 -2.79
N ARG A 41 -3.97 0.13 -2.39
CA ARG A 41 -4.36 -0.80 -1.33
C ARG A 41 -3.80 -0.34 0.02
N VAL A 42 -4.61 -0.47 1.06
CA VAL A 42 -4.18 -0.25 2.45
C VAL A 42 -4.27 -1.55 3.21
N PHE A 43 -3.17 -1.94 3.83
CA PHE A 43 -3.06 -3.11 4.66
C PHE A 43 -2.91 -2.66 6.11
N TYR A 44 -3.88 -3.00 6.94
CA TYR A 44 -3.79 -2.81 8.38
C TYR A 44 -3.25 -4.10 8.98
N THR A 45 -2.03 -4.05 9.50
CA THR A 45 -1.38 -5.22 10.09
C THR A 45 -0.64 -4.83 11.36
N THR A 46 -0.18 -5.80 12.11
CA THR A 46 0.71 -5.60 13.25
C THR A 46 2.14 -5.95 12.83
N PRO A 47 3.19 -5.39 13.47
CA PRO A 47 4.57 -5.68 13.10
C PRO A 47 4.92 -7.18 13.03
N ASP A 48 4.37 -7.98 13.95
CA ASP A 48 4.50 -9.43 14.00
C ASP A 48 3.92 -10.14 12.77
N LYS A 49 2.83 -9.62 12.20
CA LYS A 49 2.18 -10.18 11.00
C LYS A 49 2.71 -9.58 9.70
N LEU A 50 3.38 -8.42 9.76
CA LEU A 50 3.94 -7.76 8.58
C LEU A 50 4.96 -8.65 7.86
N GLY A 51 5.83 -9.31 8.62
CA GLY A 51 6.86 -10.18 8.06
C GLY A 51 6.27 -11.31 7.22
N GLU A 52 5.20 -11.94 7.70
CA GLU A 52 4.46 -12.98 6.97
C GLU A 52 3.86 -12.43 5.67
N TYR A 53 3.18 -11.29 5.73
CA TYR A 53 2.56 -10.67 4.54
C TYR A 53 3.58 -10.25 3.48
N ILE A 54 4.71 -9.64 3.88
CA ILE A 54 5.78 -9.25 2.94
C ILE A 54 6.37 -10.49 2.27
N LEU A 55 6.63 -11.55 3.04
CA LEU A 55 7.16 -12.80 2.51
C LEU A 55 6.21 -13.43 1.49
N VAL A 56 4.91 -13.49 1.81
CA VAL A 56 3.88 -14.03 0.91
C VAL A 56 3.80 -13.23 -0.40
N ASP A 57 3.77 -11.89 -0.33
CA ASP A 57 3.72 -11.05 -1.52
C ASP A 57 5.01 -11.15 -2.35
N TYR A 58 6.18 -11.23 -1.71
CA TYR A 58 7.46 -11.46 -2.38
C TYR A 58 7.47 -12.80 -3.13
N VAL A 59 7.08 -13.90 -2.48
CA VAL A 59 6.99 -15.22 -3.11
C VAL A 59 5.96 -15.24 -4.25
N ALA A 60 4.79 -14.63 -4.05
CA ALA A 60 3.76 -14.52 -5.08
C ALA A 60 4.25 -13.70 -6.30
N SER A 61 4.98 -12.61 -6.06
CA SER A 61 5.57 -11.77 -7.11
C SER A 61 6.69 -12.51 -7.87
N LYS A 62 7.53 -13.29 -7.17
CA LYS A 62 8.52 -14.19 -7.77
C LYS A 62 7.87 -15.26 -8.65
N ARG A 63 6.78 -15.89 -8.20
CA ARG A 63 6.03 -16.87 -9.01
C ARG A 63 5.43 -16.24 -10.28
N LYS A 64 4.93 -15.00 -10.19
CA LYS A 64 4.41 -14.27 -11.36
C LYS A 64 5.48 -13.86 -12.37
N ARG A 65 6.76 -13.80 -11.97
CA ARG A 65 7.88 -13.37 -12.83
C ARG A 65 8.57 -14.49 -13.62
N VAL A 66 8.10 -15.75 -13.55
CA VAL A 66 8.73 -16.87 -14.27
C VAL A 66 8.06 -17.20 -15.62
N ALA A 67 6.88 -16.65 -15.93
CA ALA A 67 6.28 -16.78 -17.26
C ALA A 67 6.79 -15.66 -18.18
N GLY A 68 8.02 -15.83 -18.68
CA GLY A 68 8.73 -14.82 -19.47
C GLY A 68 9.58 -15.38 -20.61
N ARG A 69 9.10 -16.41 -21.32
CA ARG A 69 9.15 -16.62 -22.79
C ARG A 69 8.72 -18.04 -23.12
#